data_AF-A0A022XER0-F1
#
_entry.id   AF-A0A022XER0-F1
#
_cell.length_a   1.000
_cell.length_b   1.000
_cell.length_c   1.000
_cell.angle_alpha   90.00
_cell.angle_beta   90.00
_cell.angle_gamma   90.00
#
_symmetry.space_group_name_H-M   'P 1'
#
loop_
_entity.id
_entity.type
_entity.pdbx_description
1 polymer ?
#
loop_
_entity_poly.entity_id
_entity_poly.type
_entity_poly.pdbx_seq_one_letter_code
_entity_poly.pdbx_strand_id
1 'polypeptide(L)'
;MSADFWAGYLSGAVGIVIGNPLDVIKVRLQATSAGIKGSNAFYSRQFESKSSLVRGAAAPVLTYGALNALLFTSYNRSLTTLEPRVQNPTEPLEATLGQIWLAGAVGGMVSWLISSPTELVKCRVQVHRGTGAEAVSSWEVAKSIVRSNGVKGLYFGGGVTSARDAVGYGF
;
A
#
# COMPACT_ATOMS: atom_id res chain seq x y z
N MET A 1 22.35 -5.21 -11.66
CA MET A 1 21.20 -6.04 -11.26
C MET A 1 20.91 -6.00 -9.77
N SER A 2 21.78 -6.48 -8.86
CA SER A 2 21.48 -6.41 -7.41
C SER A 2 21.53 -4.99 -6.84
N ALA A 3 22.46 -4.15 -7.31
CA ALA A 3 22.58 -2.75 -6.89
C ALA A 3 21.33 -1.93 -7.27
N ASP A 4 20.80 -2.12 -8.48
CA ASP A 4 19.60 -1.42 -8.97
C ASP A 4 18.35 -1.81 -8.17
N PHE A 5 18.23 -3.10 -7.83
CA PHE A 5 17.16 -3.59 -6.96
C PHE A 5 17.23 -2.96 -5.56
N TRP A 6 18.40 -2.97 -4.92
CA TRP A 6 18.57 -2.38 -3.59
C TRP A 6 18.39 -0.87 -3.59
N ALA A 7 18.86 -0.17 -4.63
CA ALA A 7 18.66 1.27 -4.79
C ALA A 7 17.17 1.61 -4.96
N GLY A 8 16.42 0.83 -5.76
CA GLY A 8 14.98 0.99 -5.92
C GLY A 8 14.19 0.67 -4.64
N TYR A 9 14.58 -0.39 -3.93
CA TYR A 9 13.95 -0.74 -2.65
C TYR A 9 14.19 0.33 -1.58
N LEU A 10 15.44 0.78 -1.42
CA LEU A 10 15.82 1.79 -0.43
C LEU A 10 15.17 3.15 -0.72
N SER A 11 15.15 3.58 -1.98
CA SER A 11 14.51 4.84 -2.36
C SER A 11 13.00 4.81 -2.09
N GLY A 12 12.34 3.69 -2.40
CA GLY A 12 10.92 3.50 -2.09
C GLY A 12 10.64 3.45 -0.58
N ALA A 13 11.47 2.73 0.19
CA ALA A 13 11.35 2.67 1.65
C ALA A 13 11.51 4.06 2.29
N VAL A 14 12.49 4.85 1.85
CA VAL A 14 12.69 6.23 2.30
C VAL A 14 11.49 7.10 1.94
N GLY A 15 10.96 6.99 0.71
CA GLY A 15 9.76 7.70 0.29
C GLY A 15 8.54 7.40 1.18
N ILE A 16 8.33 6.13 1.53
CA ILE A 16 7.26 5.72 2.46
C ILE A 16 7.46 6.34 3.84
N VAL A 17 8.68 6.32 4.38
CA VAL A 17 8.97 6.86 5.72
C VAL A 17 8.75 8.37 5.76
N ILE A 18 9.17 9.10 4.72
CA ILE A 18 8.97 10.55 4.60
C ILE A 18 7.48 10.89 4.43
N GLY A 19 6.72 10.08 3.70
CA GLY A 19 5.28 10.27 3.46
C GLY A 19 4.38 9.85 4.63
N ASN A 20 4.82 8.92 5.48
CA ASN A 20 3.99 8.34 6.54
C ASN A 20 3.38 9.36 7.52
N PRO A 21 4.06 10.45 7.94
CA PRO A 21 3.45 11.49 8.77
C PRO A 21 2.17 12.08 8.16
N LEU A 22 2.17 12.32 6.85
CA LEU A 22 1.00 12.86 6.13
C LEU A 22 -0.12 11.83 6.03
N ASP A 23 0.23 10.56 5.78
CA ASP A 23 -0.73 9.46 5.74
C ASP A 23 -1.45 9.28 7.10
N VAL A 24 -0.71 9.35 8.20
CA VAL A 24 -1.26 9.26 9.56
C VAL A 24 -2.27 10.38 9.80
N ILE A 25 -1.93 11.62 9.43
CA ILE A 25 -2.84 12.77 9.58
C ILE A 25 -4.09 12.56 8.73
N LYS A 26 -3.94 12.16 7.45
CA LYS A 26 -5.04 11.92 6.53
C LYS A 26 -6.01 10.86 7.05
N VAL A 27 -5.50 9.70 7.47
CA VAL A 27 -6.34 8.60 7.98
C VAL A 27 -7.07 9.02 9.25
N ARG A 28 -6.40 9.75 10.15
CA ARG A 28 -7.02 10.23 11.39
C ARG A 28 -8.12 11.27 11.13
N LEU A 29 -7.96 12.13 10.13
CA LEU A 29 -9.00 13.06 9.70
C LEU A 29 -10.17 12.30 9.06
N GLN A 30 -9.90 11.31 8.21
CA GLN A 30 -10.93 10.49 7.55
C GLN A 30 -11.70 9.60 8.54
N ALA A 31 -11.06 9.14 9.62
CA ALA A 31 -11.68 8.32 10.65
C ALA A 31 -12.45 9.14 11.71
N THR A 32 -12.27 10.47 11.75
CA THR A 32 -13.01 11.33 12.69
C THR A 32 -14.37 11.69 12.10
N SER A 33 -15.47 11.29 12.75
CA SER A 33 -16.83 11.64 12.32
C SER A 33 -17.04 13.16 12.30
N ALA A 34 -17.91 13.62 11.39
CA ALA A 34 -18.08 15.02 10.95
C ALA A 34 -18.37 16.09 12.04
N GLY A 35 -18.52 15.72 13.31
CA GLY A 35 -18.85 16.63 14.42
C GLY A 35 -17.67 17.36 15.07
N ILE A 36 -16.41 16.99 14.78
CA ILE A 36 -15.21 17.65 15.31
C ILE A 36 -14.43 18.31 14.16
N LYS A 37 -15.11 19.16 13.38
CA LYS A 37 -14.45 19.95 12.33
C LYS A 37 -14.08 21.32 12.91
N GLY A 38 -12.78 21.60 13.06
CA GLY A 38 -12.31 22.99 12.99
C GLY A 38 -11.56 23.60 14.18
N SER A 39 -11.06 22.84 15.16
CA SER A 39 -10.15 23.44 16.15
C SER A 39 -8.69 23.26 15.73
N ASN A 40 -7.93 24.36 15.63
CA ASN A 40 -6.47 24.36 15.43
C ASN A 40 -5.74 23.51 16.49
N ALA A 41 -6.33 23.34 17.67
CA ALA A 41 -5.84 22.47 18.73
C ALA A 41 -5.90 20.96 18.38
N PHE A 42 -6.75 20.55 17.44
CA PHE A 42 -6.85 19.16 16.99
C PHE A 42 -5.70 18.80 16.04
N TYR A 43 -5.28 19.76 15.21
CA TYR A 43 -4.13 19.62 14.32
C TYR A 43 -2.81 19.60 15.11
N SER A 44 -2.63 20.50 16.09
CA SER A 44 -1.44 20.51 16.94
C SER A 44 -1.29 19.22 17.76
N ARG A 45 -2.39 18.65 18.25
CA ARG A 45 -2.41 17.32 18.90
C ARG A 45 -2.00 16.15 17.99
N GLN A 46 -2.08 16.29 16.66
CA GLN A 46 -1.57 15.25 15.76
C GLN A 46 -0.04 15.17 15.78
N PHE A 47 0.65 16.26 16.17
CA PHE A 47 2.11 16.37 16.18
C PHE A 47 2.74 16.11 17.55
N GLU A 48 1.98 15.72 18.58
CA GLU A 48 2.48 15.57 19.96
C GLU A 48 3.60 14.53 20.13
N SER A 49 3.77 13.58 19.20
CA SER A 49 4.85 12.60 19.26
C SER A 49 5.45 12.28 17.90
N LYS A 50 6.73 12.61 17.70
CA LYS A 50 7.52 12.27 16.49
C LYS A 50 7.52 10.77 16.19
N SER A 51 7.48 9.93 17.24
CA SER A 51 7.38 8.47 17.10
C SER A 51 6.00 8.02 16.61
N SER A 52 4.93 8.76 16.95
CA SER A 52 3.59 8.47 16.44
C SER A 52 3.46 8.69 14.93
N LEU A 53 4.29 9.54 14.32
CA LEU A 53 4.22 9.88 12.90
C LEU A 53 4.86 8.82 11.99
N VAL A 54 5.67 7.91 12.54
CA VAL A 54 6.24 6.77 11.81
C VAL A 54 5.47 5.47 12.06
N ARG A 55 4.42 5.49 12.89
CA ARG A 55 3.57 4.32 13.15
C ARG A 55 2.85 3.89 11.88
N GLY A 56 2.83 2.58 11.64
CA GLY A 56 2.19 1.97 10.47
C GLY A 56 3.07 1.93 9.21
N ALA A 57 4.25 2.55 9.19
CA ALA A 57 5.16 2.51 8.04
C ALA A 57 5.86 1.14 7.87
N ALA A 58 5.99 0.37 8.95
CA ALA A 58 6.72 -0.89 8.95
C ALA A 58 6.13 -1.94 8.00
N ALA A 59 4.80 -2.13 8.01
CA ALA A 59 4.17 -3.10 7.14
C ALA A 59 4.37 -2.76 5.64
N PRO A 60 4.09 -1.53 5.17
CA PRO A 60 4.38 -1.13 3.79
C PRO A 60 5.84 -1.24 3.38
N VAL A 61 6.78 -0.83 4.24
CA VAL A 61 8.22 -0.90 3.93
C VAL A 61 8.65 -2.34 3.73
N LEU A 62 8.25 -3.25 4.63
CA LEU A 62 8.60 -4.67 4.55
C LEU A 62 8.06 -5.35 3.29
N THR A 63 6.86 -4.96 2.84
CA THR A 63 6.23 -5.58 1.68
C THR A 63 6.54 -4.89 0.34
N TYR A 64 7.24 -3.75 0.36
CA TYR A 64 7.45 -2.92 -0.83
C TYR A 64 8.14 -3.67 -1.98
N GLY A 65 9.18 -4.45 -1.67
CA GLY A 65 9.90 -5.25 -2.65
C GLY A 65 9.02 -6.33 -3.29
N ALA A 66 8.22 -7.03 -2.48
CA ALA A 66 7.32 -8.07 -2.95
C ALA A 66 6.18 -7.51 -3.81
N LEU A 67 5.63 -6.34 -3.44
CA LEU A 67 4.57 -5.66 -4.19
C LEU A 67 5.05 -5.26 -5.58
N ASN A 68 6.21 -4.60 -5.68
CA ASN A 68 6.78 -4.22 -6.98
C ASN A 68 7.18 -5.44 -7.81
N ALA A 69 7.77 -6.46 -7.19
CA ALA A 69 8.13 -7.70 -7.90
C ALA A 69 6.90 -8.38 -8.52
N LEU A 70 5.80 -8.50 -7.77
CA LEU A 70 4.56 -9.06 -8.29
C LEU A 70 3.96 -8.20 -9.40
N LEU A 71 3.93 -6.88 -9.22
CA LEU A 71 3.40 -5.94 -10.22
C LEU A 71 4.17 -6.07 -11.54
N PHE A 72 5.50 -5.91 -11.53
CA PHE A 72 6.32 -6.00 -12.73
C PHE A 72 6.31 -7.39 -13.37
N THR A 73 6.35 -8.45 -12.57
CA THR A 73 6.31 -9.83 -13.10
C THR A 73 4.97 -10.10 -13.78
N SER A 74 3.86 -9.72 -13.14
CA SER A 74 2.52 -9.95 -13.66
C SER A 74 2.24 -9.08 -14.88
N TYR A 75 2.69 -7.82 -14.87
CA TYR A 75 2.63 -6.93 -16.02
C TYR A 75 3.40 -7.51 -17.22
N ASN A 76 4.69 -7.83 -17.03
CA ASN A 76 5.54 -8.36 -18.10
C ASN A 76 4.99 -9.66 -18.69
N ARG A 77 4.53 -10.58 -17.82
CA ARG A 77 3.90 -11.83 -18.25
C ARG A 77 2.61 -11.57 -19.01
N SER A 78 1.71 -10.73 -18.49
CA SER A 78 0.43 -10.44 -19.14
C SER A 78 0.62 -9.79 -20.50
N LEU A 79 1.52 -8.81 -20.59
CA LEU A 79 1.85 -8.11 -21.83
C LEU A 79 2.41 -9.05 -22.89
N THR A 80 3.35 -9.92 -22.52
CA THR A 80 3.94 -10.89 -23.47
C THR A 80 2.95 -11.96 -23.93
N THR A 81 1.94 -12.31 -23.13
CA THR A 81 0.82 -13.14 -23.59
C THR A 81 -0.15 -12.40 -24.51
N LEU A 82 -0.40 -11.12 -24.27
CA LEU A 82 -1.35 -10.31 -25.04
C LEU A 82 -0.78 -9.86 -26.39
N GLU A 83 0.52 -9.58 -26.45
CA GLU A 83 1.26 -9.21 -27.65
C GLU A 83 2.59 -9.98 -27.70
N PRO A 84 2.60 -11.21 -28.24
CA PRO A 84 3.81 -12.05 -28.31
C PRO A 84 4.95 -11.45 -29.16
N ARG A 85 4.66 -10.41 -29.94
CA ARG A 85 5.64 -9.68 -30.76
C ARG A 85 6.51 -8.74 -29.93
N VAL A 86 6.05 -8.33 -28.75
CA VAL A 86 6.84 -7.54 -27.79
C VAL A 86 8.01 -8.38 -27.27
N GLN A 87 9.18 -8.19 -27.87
CA GLN A 87 10.43 -8.83 -27.43
C GLN A 87 11.00 -8.13 -26.17
N ASN A 88 10.74 -6.83 -26.02
CA ASN A 88 11.19 -6.01 -24.89
C ASN A 88 10.00 -5.37 -24.15
N PRO A 89 9.57 -5.90 -22.99
CA PRO A 89 8.48 -5.33 -22.19
C PRO A 89 8.73 -3.90 -21.68
N THR A 90 9.99 -3.48 -21.63
CA THR A 90 10.42 -2.14 -21.22
C THR A 90 10.10 -1.06 -22.27
N GLU A 91 10.00 -1.44 -23.55
CA GLU A 91 9.66 -0.55 -24.65
C GLU A 91 8.61 -1.22 -25.55
N PRO A 92 7.33 -1.22 -25.14
CA PRO A 92 6.27 -1.91 -25.85
C PRO A 92 5.77 -1.10 -27.05
N LEU A 93 6.69 -0.78 -27.98
CA LEU A 93 6.44 -0.01 -29.21
C LEU A 93 5.39 -0.67 -30.12
N GLU A 94 5.22 -1.98 -29.99
CA GLU A 94 4.29 -2.78 -30.79
C GLU A 94 2.95 -3.04 -30.09
N ALA A 95 2.84 -2.71 -28.79
CA ALA A 95 1.61 -2.95 -28.03
C ALA A 95 0.62 -1.79 -28.17
N THR A 96 -0.65 -2.13 -28.36
CA THR A 96 -1.74 -1.17 -28.33
C THR A 96 -1.95 -0.65 -26.91
N LEU A 97 -2.37 0.61 -26.76
CA LEU A 97 -2.70 1.23 -25.46
C LEU A 97 -3.65 0.37 -24.60
N GLY A 98 -4.61 -0.34 -25.23
CA GLY A 98 -5.50 -1.26 -24.53
C GLY A 98 -4.82 -2.51 -23.97
N GLN A 99 -3.78 -3.03 -24.63
CA GLN A 99 -3.01 -4.19 -24.14
C GLN A 99 -2.11 -3.78 -22.97
N ILE A 100 -1.51 -2.58 -23.04
CA ILE A 100 -0.75 -2.00 -21.93
C ILE A 100 -1.66 -1.80 -20.72
N TRP A 101 -2.85 -1.23 -20.93
CA TRP A 101 -3.84 -1.04 -19.87
C TRP A 101 -4.29 -2.35 -19.24
N LEU A 102 -4.60 -3.37 -20.06
CA LEU A 102 -5.00 -4.69 -19.56
C LEU A 102 -3.87 -5.38 -18.79
N ALA A 103 -2.63 -5.31 -19.28
CA ALA A 103 -1.48 -5.87 -18.57
C ALA A 103 -1.25 -5.16 -17.22
N GLY A 104 -1.42 -3.84 -17.18
CA GLY A 104 -1.38 -3.04 -15.97
C GLY A 104 -2.49 -3.41 -14.97
N ALA A 105 -3.72 -3.57 -15.46
CA ALA A 105 -4.85 -3.98 -14.65
C ALA A 105 -4.67 -5.37 -14.03
N VAL A 106 -4.13 -6.34 -14.79
CA VAL A 106 -3.77 -7.66 -14.25
C VAL A 106 -2.66 -7.54 -13.21
N GLY A 107 -1.65 -6.70 -13.46
CA GLY A 107 -0.61 -6.39 -12.48
C GLY A 107 -1.17 -5.87 -11.15
N GLY A 108 -2.14 -4.95 -11.22
CA GLY A 108 -2.85 -4.42 -10.06
C GLY A 108 -3.68 -5.47 -9.31
N MET A 109 -4.35 -6.36 -10.03
CA MET A 109 -5.12 -7.46 -9.41
C MET A 109 -4.22 -8.48 -8.69
N VAL A 110 -3.01 -8.73 -9.21
CA VAL A 110 -2.06 -9.66 -8.55
C VAL A 110 -1.38 -8.98 -7.36
N SER A 111 -0.99 -7.71 -7.48
CA SER A 111 -0.37 -6.96 -6.39
C SER A 111 -1.32 -6.75 -5.20
N TRP A 112 -2.64 -6.72 -5.44
CA TRP A 112 -3.69 -6.69 -4.42
C TRP A 112 -3.54 -7.77 -3.34
N LEU A 113 -3.05 -8.96 -3.68
CA LEU A 113 -2.87 -10.06 -2.72
C LEU A 113 -1.92 -9.69 -1.56
N ILE A 114 -0.91 -8.86 -1.83
CA ILE A 114 0.03 -8.36 -0.81
C ILE A 114 -0.39 -6.98 -0.31
N SER A 115 -0.93 -6.13 -1.19
CA SER A 115 -1.34 -4.77 -0.85
C SER A 115 -2.48 -4.76 0.16
N SER A 116 -3.55 -5.52 -0.07
CA SER A 116 -4.76 -5.54 0.78
C SER A 116 -4.48 -5.83 2.27
N PRO A 117 -3.78 -6.91 2.65
CA PRO A 117 -3.49 -7.18 4.06
C PRO A 117 -2.59 -6.10 4.67
N THR A 118 -1.63 -5.60 3.90
CA THR A 118 -0.67 -4.58 4.33
C THR A 118 -1.35 -3.23 4.60
N GLU A 119 -2.19 -2.78 3.67
CA GLU A 119 -2.96 -1.54 3.79
C GLU A 119 -3.93 -1.61 4.98
N LEU A 120 -4.62 -2.74 5.18
CA LEU A 120 -5.55 -2.90 6.30
C LEU A 120 -4.82 -2.80 7.65
N VAL A 121 -3.67 -3.47 7.78
CA VAL A 121 -2.84 -3.40 9.00
C VAL A 121 -2.32 -1.98 9.21
N LYS A 122 -1.81 -1.33 8.16
CA LYS A 122 -1.36 0.08 8.20
C LYS A 122 -2.49 0.98 8.72
N CYS A 123 -3.66 0.96 8.09
CA CYS A 123 -4.80 1.80 8.45
C CYS A 123 -5.23 1.57 9.91
N ARG A 124 -5.31 0.31 10.38
CA ARG A 124 -5.68 0.03 11.78
C ARG A 124 -4.65 0.53 12.79
N VAL A 125 -3.35 0.38 12.49
CA VAL A 125 -2.28 0.94 13.33
C VAL A 125 -2.34 2.47 13.36
N GLN A 126 -2.64 3.12 12.23
CA GLN A 126 -2.69 4.58 12.12
C GLN A 126 -3.93 5.20 12.81
N VAL A 127 -5.06 4.48 12.84
CA VAL A 127 -6.29 4.88 13.55
C VAL A 127 -6.12 4.79 15.08
N HIS A 128 -5.29 3.87 15.59
CA HIS A 128 -5.10 3.70 17.03
C HIS A 128 -4.40 4.93 17.65
N ARG A 129 -5.16 5.75 18.39
CA ARG A 129 -4.72 7.00 19.04
C ARG A 129 -4.24 6.83 20.48
N GLY A 130 -3.73 5.64 20.84
CA GLY A 130 -3.40 5.30 22.23
C GLY A 130 -2.61 6.40 22.95
N THR A 131 -3.23 6.99 23.98
CA THR A 131 -2.60 7.86 24.97
C THR A 131 -1.90 6.95 25.99
N GLY A 132 -0.64 6.61 25.75
CA GLY A 132 0.14 5.75 26.64
C GLY A 132 1.19 4.89 25.94
N ALA A 133 1.96 4.15 26.73
CA ALA A 133 3.13 3.34 26.35
C ALA A 133 2.84 2.12 25.44
N GLU A 134 1.59 1.88 25.03
CA GLU A 134 1.26 0.81 24.08
C GLU A 134 1.37 1.31 22.63
N ALA A 135 2.60 1.35 22.13
CA ALA A 135 2.84 1.36 20.69
C ALA A 135 2.45 -0.02 20.12
N VAL A 136 1.19 -0.18 19.69
CA VAL A 136 0.72 -1.45 19.10
C VAL A 136 1.53 -1.73 17.83
N SER A 137 2.22 -2.86 17.81
CA SER A 137 3.03 -3.30 16.67
C SER A 137 2.15 -3.70 15.49
N SER A 138 2.61 -3.46 14.26
CA SER A 138 1.91 -3.93 13.04
C SER A 138 1.70 -5.45 13.07
N TRP A 139 2.60 -6.19 13.71
CA TRP A 139 2.48 -7.63 13.90
C TRP A 139 1.35 -8.02 14.86
N GLU A 140 1.18 -7.28 15.95
CA GLU A 140 0.13 -7.54 16.95
C GLU A 140 -1.25 -7.27 16.36
N VAL A 141 -1.39 -6.20 15.57
CA VAL A 141 -2.61 -5.92 14.83
C VAL A 141 -2.92 -7.04 13.84
N ALA A 142 -1.94 -7.46 13.03
CA ALA A 142 -2.13 -8.55 12.07
C ALA A 142 -2.55 -9.86 12.78
N LYS A 143 -1.86 -10.23 13.87
CA LYS A 143 -2.17 -11.43 14.67
C LYS A 143 -3.55 -11.36 15.31
N SER A 144 -3.96 -10.18 15.79
CA SER A 144 -5.28 -9.95 16.37
C SER A 144 -6.40 -10.12 15.34
N ILE A 145 -6.22 -9.61 14.11
CA ILE A 145 -7.19 -9.78 13.01
C ILE A 145 -7.32 -11.26 12.66
N VAL A 146 -6.19 -11.96 12.48
CA VAL A 146 -6.20 -13.39 12.12
C VAL A 146 -6.87 -14.23 13.21
N ARG A 147 -6.64 -13.93 14.49
CA ARG A 147 -7.28 -14.65 15.60
C ARG A 147 -8.79 -14.40 15.69
N SER A 148 -9.25 -13.19 15.35
CA SER A 148 -10.66 -12.80 15.50
C SER A 148 -11.51 -13.14 14.28
N ASN A 149 -10.99 -12.93 13.07
CA ASN A 149 -11.74 -13.01 11.81
C ASN A 149 -11.11 -13.97 10.79
N GLY A 150 -10.05 -14.69 11.18
CA GLY A 150 -9.30 -15.56 10.29
C GLY A 150 -8.50 -14.80 9.23
N VAL A 151 -7.93 -15.55 8.29
CA VAL A 151 -7.15 -14.99 7.16
C VAL A 151 -8.03 -14.13 6.24
N LYS A 152 -9.32 -14.46 6.10
CA LYS A 152 -10.28 -13.66 5.32
C LYS A 152 -10.47 -12.26 5.90
N GLY A 153 -10.33 -12.09 7.21
CA GLY A 153 -10.39 -10.79 7.88
C GLY A 153 -9.33 -9.80 7.39
N LEU A 154 -8.18 -10.29 6.90
CA LEU A 154 -7.13 -9.43 6.32
C LEU A 154 -7.51 -8.82 4.96
N TYR A 155 -8.52 -9.39 4.28
CA TYR A 155 -9.01 -8.94 2.98
C TYR A 155 -10.36 -8.23 3.09
N PHE A 156 -10.76 -7.81 4.29
CA PHE A 156 -11.97 -7.03 4.48
C PHE A 156 -11.86 -5.68 3.75
N GLY A 157 -12.80 -5.41 2.83
CA GLY A 157 -12.73 -4.26 1.92
C GLY A 157 -11.84 -4.46 0.69
N GLY A 158 -11.20 -5.64 0.57
CA GLY A 158 -10.23 -5.94 -0.48
C GLY A 158 -10.81 -5.88 -1.89
N GLY A 159 -12.09 -6.22 -2.12
CA GLY A 159 -12.69 -6.12 -3.46
C GLY A 159 -12.71 -4.69 -4.02
N VAL A 160 -12.94 -3.68 -3.16
CA VAL A 160 -12.89 -2.27 -3.57
C VAL A 160 -11.44 -1.85 -3.85
N THR A 161 -10.51 -2.30 -3.01
CA THR A 161 -9.07 -2.08 -3.23
C THR A 161 -8.60 -2.71 -4.54
N SER A 162 -9.04 -3.92 -4.87
CA SER A 162 -8.66 -4.59 -6.11
C SER A 162 -9.22 -3.88 -7.33
N ALA A 163 -10.47 -3.40 -7.28
CA ALA A 163 -11.06 -2.62 -8.38
C ALA A 163 -10.33 -1.29 -8.57
N ARG A 164 -10.02 -0.59 -7.46
CA ARG A 164 -9.22 0.63 -7.47
C ARG A 164 -7.84 0.41 -8.07
N ASP A 165 -7.14 -0.63 -7.62
CA ASP A 165 -5.77 -0.92 -8.03
C ASP A 165 -5.74 -1.39 -9.50
N ALA A 166 -6.69 -2.23 -9.93
CA ALA A 166 -6.79 -2.65 -11.33
C ALA A 166 -6.99 -1.46 -12.29
N VAL A 167 -7.87 -0.51 -11.95
CA VAL A 167 -8.06 0.69 -12.77
C VAL A 167 -6.85 1.61 -12.68
N GLY A 168 -6.29 1.79 -11.49
CA GLY A 168 -5.16 2.69 -11.25
C GLY A 168 -3.86 2.25 -11.93
N TYR A 169 -3.56 0.96 -11.94
CA TYR A 169 -2.38 0.40 -12.59
C TYR A 169 -2.55 0.20 -14.11
N GLY A 170 -3.75 0.34 -14.65
CA GLY A 170 -3.98 0.31 -16.09
C GLY A 170 -3.56 1.60 -16.81
N PHE A 171 -3.52 2.73 -16.10
CA PHE A 171 -3.08 4.02 -16.65
C PHE A 171 -1.60 4.27 -16.37
#